data_AF-A6NU85-F1
#
_entry.id   AF-A6NU85-F1
#
_cell.length_a   1.000
_cell.length_b   1.000
_cell.length_c   1.000
_cell.angle_alpha   90.00
_cell.angle_beta   90.00
_cell.angle_gamma   90.00
#
_symmetry.space_group_name_H-M   'P 1'
#
loop_
_entity.id
_entity.type
_entity.pdbx_description
1 polymer ?
#
loop_
_entity_poly.entity_id
_entity_poly.type
_entity_poly.pdbx_seq_one_letter_code
_entity_poly.pdbx_strand_id
1 'polypeptide(L)'
;MAEMSVRQWQERFRAGDFSSRDRAVQCEAGWYDWFCRDEALAGHLKRISKVVLGINAPFILDNYYVWFKNNCPMAGPLYDDVRFEPLSGERGGKHFVVSLDCPHELAKWVLYTERYGYDAPEFCSGNVRNMVQYINSMAAELEQGIQPAFILEKQAVSDYVLRHEGTCGIPVYRNGEHEFSYISRKDRQLRKVTVSGGLEALPPGYEAGQAEQHGDLYVFGTEPPILETPPGQSKAAQRKGRER
;
A
#
# COMPACT_ATOMS: atom_id res chain seq x y z
N MET A 1 22.53 -4.72 -15.18
CA MET A 1 21.41 -4.91 -16.12
C MET A 1 21.35 -3.69 -17.02
N ALA A 2 21.11 -3.85 -18.31
CA ALA A 2 20.71 -2.72 -19.14
C ALA A 2 19.25 -2.40 -18.77
N GLU A 3 18.99 -1.18 -18.29
CA GLU A 3 17.65 -0.75 -17.93
C GLU A 3 16.83 -0.59 -19.21
N MET A 4 15.93 -1.55 -19.46
CA MET A 4 14.99 -1.50 -20.57
C MET A 4 13.62 -1.06 -20.05
N SER A 5 12.91 -0.26 -20.85
CA SER A 5 11.54 0.15 -20.51
C SER A 5 10.61 -1.06 -20.37
N VAL A 6 9.53 -0.91 -19.60
CA VAL A 6 8.48 -1.93 -19.50
C VAL A 6 7.95 -2.29 -20.89
N ARG A 7 7.82 -1.33 -21.81
CA ARG A 7 7.44 -1.60 -23.21
C ARG A 7 8.39 -2.58 -23.88
N GLN A 8 9.69 -2.26 -23.88
CA GLN A 8 10.72 -3.11 -24.48
C GLN A 8 10.76 -4.49 -23.79
N TRP A 9 10.62 -4.52 -22.47
CA TRP A 9 10.55 -5.76 -21.71
C TRP A 9 9.37 -6.63 -22.16
N GLN A 10 8.17 -6.04 -22.34
CA GLN A 10 7.00 -6.77 -22.82
C GLN A 10 7.21 -7.32 -24.24
N GLU A 11 7.83 -6.54 -25.13
CA GLU A 11 8.14 -6.95 -26.51
C GLU A 11 9.06 -8.17 -26.52
N ARG A 12 10.16 -8.12 -25.76
CA ARG A 12 11.13 -9.22 -25.62
C ARG A 12 10.53 -10.45 -24.97
N PHE A 13 9.70 -10.27 -23.93
CA PHE A 13 8.99 -11.38 -23.31
C PHE A 13 8.07 -12.09 -24.32
N ARG A 14 7.33 -11.31 -25.14
CA ARG A 14 6.43 -11.86 -26.19
C ARG A 14 7.21 -12.52 -27.33
N ALA A 15 8.40 -12.04 -27.66
CA ALA A 15 9.30 -12.65 -28.65
C ALA A 15 9.91 -13.97 -28.16
N GLY A 16 9.82 -14.25 -26.85
CA GLY A 16 10.30 -15.49 -26.24
C GLY A 16 11.73 -15.43 -25.73
N ASP A 17 12.37 -14.26 -25.73
CA ASP A 17 13.75 -14.03 -25.30
C ASP A 17 14.04 -14.58 -23.90
N PHE A 18 13.03 -14.58 -23.02
CA PHE A 18 13.15 -14.99 -21.62
C PHE A 18 12.63 -16.42 -21.34
N SER A 19 12.47 -17.24 -22.38
CA SER A 19 11.92 -18.61 -22.25
C SER A 19 12.93 -19.64 -21.75
N SER A 20 14.23 -19.40 -21.91
CA SER A 20 15.27 -20.33 -21.46
C SER A 20 15.33 -20.38 -19.93
N ARG A 21 15.72 -21.56 -19.40
CA ARG A 21 15.99 -21.76 -17.96
C ARG A 21 17.39 -21.30 -17.55
N ASP A 22 18.21 -20.85 -18.51
CA ASP A 22 19.57 -20.41 -18.24
C ASP A 22 19.57 -19.21 -17.30
N ARG A 23 20.38 -19.30 -16.23
CA ARG A 23 20.52 -18.23 -15.24
C ARG A 23 20.81 -16.87 -15.89
N ALA A 24 21.73 -16.82 -16.86
CA ALA A 24 22.09 -15.58 -17.53
C ALA A 24 20.89 -14.92 -18.23
N VAL A 25 20.04 -15.72 -18.90
CA VAL A 25 18.81 -15.25 -19.54
C VAL A 25 17.82 -14.75 -18.50
N GLN A 26 17.72 -15.42 -17.34
CA GLN A 26 16.81 -15.01 -16.27
C GLN A 26 17.31 -13.74 -15.54
N CYS A 27 18.62 -13.57 -15.36
CA CYS A 27 19.20 -12.29 -14.93
C CYS A 27 18.89 -11.17 -15.92
N GLU A 28 18.98 -11.44 -17.23
CA GLU A 28 18.65 -10.46 -18.27
C GLU A 28 17.15 -10.12 -18.28
N ALA A 29 16.29 -11.10 -18.00
CA ALA A 29 14.86 -10.91 -17.84
C ALA A 29 14.48 -10.04 -16.63
N GLY A 30 15.42 -9.78 -15.72
CA GLY A 30 15.23 -8.88 -14.58
C GLY A 30 15.31 -9.54 -13.21
N TRP A 31 15.58 -10.84 -13.09
CA TRP A 31 15.78 -11.46 -11.78
C TRP A 31 17.03 -10.90 -11.12
N TYR A 32 16.86 -10.31 -9.93
CA TYR A 32 17.94 -9.66 -9.20
C TYR A 32 18.45 -10.51 -8.02
N ASP A 33 17.53 -11.11 -7.28
CA ASP A 33 17.80 -11.89 -6.07
C ASP A 33 16.70 -12.96 -5.88
N TRP A 34 17.10 -14.18 -5.55
CA TRP A 34 16.18 -15.32 -5.47
C TRP A 34 16.67 -16.41 -4.51
N PHE A 35 15.71 -17.12 -3.91
CA PHE A 35 15.96 -18.27 -3.04
C PHE A 35 15.56 -19.62 -3.66
N CYS A 36 14.82 -19.61 -4.77
CA CYS A 36 14.52 -20.81 -5.54
C CYS A 36 15.75 -21.30 -6.35
N ARG A 37 15.63 -22.45 -7.02
CA ARG A 37 16.67 -22.91 -7.96
C ARG A 37 16.62 -22.10 -9.24
N ASP A 38 17.77 -21.91 -9.89
CA ASP A 38 17.89 -21.15 -11.14
C ASP A 38 16.93 -21.67 -12.22
N GLU A 39 16.78 -22.99 -12.35
CA GLU A 39 15.94 -23.60 -13.39
C GLU A 39 14.45 -23.36 -13.18
N ALA A 40 14.04 -22.92 -11.98
CA ALA A 40 12.65 -22.57 -11.66
C ALA A 40 12.30 -21.14 -12.09
N LEU A 41 13.28 -20.25 -12.26
CA LEU A 41 13.07 -18.81 -12.49
C LEU A 41 12.20 -18.54 -13.72
N ALA A 42 12.43 -19.25 -14.84
CA ALA A 42 11.61 -19.07 -16.05
C ALA A 42 10.12 -19.39 -15.81
N GLY A 43 9.84 -20.40 -14.97
CA GLY A 43 8.48 -20.76 -14.57
C GLY A 43 7.85 -19.71 -13.65
N HIS A 44 8.61 -19.20 -12.69
CA HIS A 44 8.19 -18.10 -11.82
C HIS A 44 7.91 -16.82 -12.62
N LEU A 45 8.81 -16.48 -13.56
CA LEU A 45 8.71 -15.31 -14.43
C LEU A 45 7.41 -15.34 -15.22
N LYS A 46 7.06 -16.50 -15.81
CA LYS A 46 5.81 -16.69 -16.53
C LYS A 46 4.55 -16.44 -15.68
N ARG A 47 4.61 -16.64 -14.36
CA ARG A 47 3.47 -16.38 -13.46
C ARG A 47 3.35 -14.90 -13.13
N ILE A 48 4.43 -14.29 -12.64
CA ILE A 48 4.43 -12.88 -12.22
C ILE A 48 4.30 -11.92 -13.42
N SER A 49 4.89 -12.26 -14.57
CA SER A 49 4.82 -11.45 -15.82
C SER A 49 3.40 -11.12 -16.27
N LYS A 50 2.39 -11.87 -15.85
CA LYS A 50 0.98 -11.56 -16.17
C LYS A 50 0.57 -10.15 -15.74
N VAL A 51 1.08 -9.64 -14.62
CA VAL A 51 0.80 -8.26 -14.21
C VAL A 51 1.52 -7.26 -15.12
N VAL A 52 2.80 -7.53 -15.44
CA VAL A 52 3.62 -6.67 -16.29
C VAL A 52 3.03 -6.57 -17.69
N LEU A 53 2.64 -7.71 -18.29
CA LEU A 53 2.04 -7.80 -19.63
C LEU A 53 0.65 -7.17 -19.74
N GLY A 54 -0.05 -7.02 -18.62
CA GLY A 54 -1.37 -6.40 -18.58
C GLY A 54 -1.33 -4.87 -18.56
N ILE A 55 -0.18 -4.28 -18.25
CA ILE A 55 -0.01 -2.82 -18.25
C ILE A 55 -0.08 -2.31 -19.69
N ASN A 56 -0.92 -1.31 -19.90
CA ASN A 56 -1.13 -0.64 -21.18
C ASN A 56 -1.00 0.89 -21.09
N ALA A 57 -0.88 1.45 -19.87
CA ALA A 57 -0.69 2.88 -19.66
C ALA A 57 0.66 3.37 -20.21
N PRO A 58 0.69 4.31 -21.18
CA PRO A 58 1.93 4.77 -21.82
C PRO A 58 2.97 5.29 -20.83
N PHE A 59 2.55 6.05 -19.82
CA PHE A 59 3.46 6.58 -18.81
C PHE A 59 4.28 5.47 -18.13
N ILE A 60 3.62 4.40 -17.68
CA ILE A 60 4.31 3.26 -17.05
C ILE A 60 5.14 2.49 -18.08
N LEU A 61 4.59 2.27 -19.29
CA LEU A 61 5.28 1.53 -20.35
C LEU A 61 6.64 2.17 -20.74
N ASP A 62 6.68 3.50 -20.80
CA ASP A 62 7.80 4.24 -21.38
C ASP A 62 8.76 4.85 -20.35
N ASN A 63 8.32 5.01 -19.10
CA ASN A 63 9.10 5.69 -18.06
C ASN A 63 9.53 4.78 -16.90
N TYR A 64 9.25 3.48 -16.97
CA TYR A 64 9.65 2.52 -15.94
C TYR A 64 10.44 1.37 -16.52
N TYR A 65 11.28 0.77 -15.68
CA TYR A 65 11.81 -0.58 -15.88
C TYR A 65 11.32 -1.50 -14.75
N VAL A 66 11.45 -2.81 -14.97
CA VAL A 66 11.08 -3.84 -13.98
C VAL A 66 12.26 -4.70 -13.59
N TRP A 67 12.22 -5.16 -12.34
CA TRP A 67 13.07 -6.23 -11.85
C TRP A 67 12.30 -7.10 -10.86
N PHE A 68 12.76 -8.33 -10.69
CA PHE A 68 12.04 -9.40 -10.02
C PHE A 68 12.84 -9.94 -8.84
N LYS A 69 12.13 -10.33 -7.79
CA LYS A 69 12.69 -11.10 -6.68
C LYS A 69 11.86 -12.33 -6.38
N ASN A 70 12.53 -13.40 -5.97
CA ASN A 70 11.88 -14.54 -5.35
C ASN A 70 12.30 -14.53 -3.88
N ASN A 71 11.38 -14.20 -2.98
CA ASN A 71 11.67 -13.86 -1.60
C ASN A 71 11.51 -15.07 -0.67
N CYS A 72 12.34 -15.13 0.36
CA CYS A 72 12.19 -16.03 1.50
C CYS A 72 11.55 -15.29 2.69
N PRO A 73 10.29 -15.56 3.05
CA PRO A 73 9.55 -14.82 4.07
C PRO A 73 9.95 -15.17 5.52
N MET A 74 11.05 -15.89 5.73
CA MET A 74 11.46 -16.57 6.98
C MET A 74 10.50 -17.66 7.47
N ALA A 75 9.20 -17.39 7.47
CA ALA A 75 8.14 -18.35 7.76
C ALA A 75 7.14 -18.38 6.60
N GLY A 76 6.87 -19.58 6.07
CA GLY A 76 5.97 -19.79 4.93
C GLY A 76 6.70 -20.05 3.60
N PRO A 77 5.94 -20.31 2.52
CA PRO A 77 6.48 -20.59 1.18
C PRO A 77 7.18 -19.38 0.55
N LEU A 78 8.13 -19.65 -0.35
CA LEU A 78 8.74 -18.62 -1.20
C LEU A 78 7.67 -17.95 -2.07
N TYR A 79 7.82 -16.66 -2.33
CA TYR A 79 6.89 -15.88 -3.13
C TYR A 79 7.63 -14.95 -4.09
N ASP A 80 6.94 -14.49 -5.13
CA ASP A 80 7.54 -13.65 -6.18
C ASP A 80 7.11 -12.18 -5.98
N ASP A 81 8.01 -11.24 -6.24
CA ASP A 81 7.65 -9.83 -6.43
C ASP A 81 8.22 -9.28 -7.74
N VAL A 82 7.54 -8.28 -8.28
CA VAL A 82 8.03 -7.42 -9.35
C VAL A 82 8.02 -5.98 -8.87
N ARG A 83 9.11 -5.26 -9.12
CA ARG A 83 9.26 -3.86 -8.74
C ARG A 83 9.34 -3.00 -9.97
N PHE A 84 8.64 -1.87 -9.91
CA PHE A 84 8.58 -0.87 -10.96
C PHE A 84 9.35 0.35 -10.48
N GLU A 85 10.46 0.63 -11.16
CA GLU A 85 11.34 1.76 -10.87
C GLU A 85 11.26 2.77 -12.02
N PRO A 86 11.16 4.08 -11.72
CA PRO A 86 11.28 5.10 -12.75
C PRO A 86 12.65 5.05 -13.44
N LEU A 87 12.65 5.09 -14.77
CA LEU A 87 13.87 5.18 -15.60
C LEU A 87 14.65 6.49 -15.35
N SER A 88 13.99 7.52 -14.83
CA SER A 88 14.65 8.77 -14.43
C SER A 88 15.58 8.59 -13.22
N GLY A 89 15.45 7.50 -12.46
CA GLY A 89 16.13 7.28 -11.18
C GLY A 89 15.54 8.08 -10.00
N GLU A 90 14.71 9.08 -10.28
CA GLU A 90 14.00 9.86 -9.26
C GLU A 90 12.67 9.21 -8.92
N ARG A 91 12.56 8.64 -7.72
CA ARG A 91 11.33 7.95 -7.31
C ARG A 91 10.18 8.91 -7.03
N GLY A 92 10.37 9.88 -6.12
CA GLY A 92 9.34 10.89 -5.81
C GLY A 92 7.94 10.30 -5.49
N GLY A 93 7.87 9.14 -4.83
CA GLY A 93 6.60 8.44 -4.54
C GLY A 93 6.08 7.56 -5.67
N LYS A 94 6.78 7.49 -6.81
CA LYS A 94 6.37 6.78 -8.03
C LYS A 94 6.83 5.33 -8.10
N HIS A 95 7.68 4.89 -7.16
CA HIS A 95 8.08 3.50 -7.05
C HIS A 95 6.92 2.64 -6.52
N PHE A 96 6.72 1.45 -7.10
CA PHE A 96 5.76 0.49 -6.57
C PHE A 96 6.18 -0.97 -6.79
N VAL A 97 5.64 -1.85 -5.96
CA VAL A 97 5.94 -3.29 -5.91
C VAL A 97 4.65 -4.08 -5.96
N VAL A 98 4.62 -5.11 -6.79
CA VAL A 98 3.54 -6.10 -6.81
C VAL A 98 4.07 -7.43 -6.34
N SER A 99 3.57 -7.93 -5.22
CA SER A 99 3.86 -9.29 -4.76
C SER A 99 2.78 -10.28 -5.18
N LEU A 100 3.19 -11.50 -5.47
CA LEU A 100 2.34 -12.64 -5.84
C LEU A 100 2.54 -13.79 -4.85
N ASP A 101 1.43 -14.25 -4.27
CA ASP A 101 1.38 -15.40 -3.35
C ASP A 101 2.26 -15.21 -2.09
N CYS A 102 2.41 -13.97 -1.61
CA CYS A 102 3.06 -13.69 -0.32
C CYS A 102 2.27 -14.33 0.83
N PRO A 103 2.89 -15.17 1.68
CA PRO A 103 2.14 -15.89 2.72
C PRO A 103 1.73 -15.03 3.91
N HIS A 104 2.28 -13.82 4.02
CA HIS A 104 1.95 -12.87 5.08
C HIS A 104 0.84 -11.91 4.67
N GLU A 105 0.37 -12.00 3.43
CA GLU A 105 -0.68 -11.14 2.91
C GLU A 105 -2.01 -11.87 2.76
N LEU A 106 -3.09 -11.10 2.90
CA LEU A 106 -4.47 -11.63 2.84
C LEU A 106 -4.92 -11.95 1.41
N ALA A 107 -4.24 -11.41 0.40
CA ALA A 107 -4.63 -11.53 -0.99
C ALA A 107 -3.49 -12.10 -1.84
N LYS A 108 -3.88 -12.71 -2.96
CA LYS A 108 -2.95 -13.31 -3.91
C LYS A 108 -2.03 -12.28 -4.58
N TRP A 109 -2.60 -11.15 -5.00
CA TRP A 109 -1.90 -10.04 -5.63
C TRP A 109 -2.00 -8.84 -4.71
N VAL A 110 -0.85 -8.25 -4.39
CA VAL A 110 -0.77 -7.15 -3.42
C VAL A 110 0.14 -6.08 -3.99
N LEU A 111 -0.32 -4.83 -3.96
CA LEU A 111 0.37 -3.65 -4.45
C LEU A 111 0.80 -2.79 -3.27
N TYR A 112 2.09 -2.53 -3.19
CA TYR A 112 2.67 -1.49 -2.35
C TYR A 112 3.15 -0.35 -3.23
N THR A 113 2.87 0.87 -2.81
CA THR A 113 3.38 2.07 -3.46
C THR A 113 4.17 2.86 -2.45
N GLU A 114 5.19 3.58 -2.93
CA GLU A 114 5.95 4.48 -2.06
C GLU A 114 5.05 5.62 -1.51
N ARG A 115 4.09 6.11 -2.32
CA ARG A 115 3.13 7.14 -1.89
C ARG A 115 2.24 6.71 -0.72
N TYR A 116 1.81 5.45 -0.68
CA TYR A 116 0.99 4.92 0.41
C TYR A 116 1.83 4.47 1.61
N GLY A 117 3.12 4.17 1.38
CA GLY A 117 4.01 3.58 2.38
C GLY A 117 4.03 2.04 2.32
N TYR A 118 4.99 1.45 3.03
CA TYR A 118 5.24 0.00 3.01
C TYR A 118 4.74 -0.75 4.25
N ASP A 119 4.11 -0.05 5.19
CA ASP A 119 3.52 -0.64 6.39
C ASP A 119 2.24 -1.44 6.06
N ALA A 120 1.52 -1.05 5.00
CA ALA A 120 0.31 -1.69 4.53
C ALA A 120 0.18 -1.55 3.00
N PRO A 121 -0.51 -2.47 2.32
CA PRO A 121 -0.72 -2.38 0.88
C PRO A 121 -1.71 -1.28 0.50
N GLU A 122 -1.46 -0.61 -0.63
CA GLU A 122 -2.40 0.35 -1.22
C GLU A 122 -3.60 -0.37 -1.85
N PHE A 123 -3.36 -1.55 -2.45
CA PHE A 123 -4.39 -2.33 -3.12
C PHE A 123 -4.13 -3.83 -3.06
N CYS A 124 -5.20 -4.61 -2.89
CA CYS A 124 -5.17 -6.07 -2.78
C CYS A 124 -6.19 -6.70 -3.71
N SER A 125 -5.85 -7.82 -4.34
CA SER A 125 -6.79 -8.59 -5.14
C SER A 125 -6.49 -10.09 -5.20
N GLY A 126 -7.54 -10.90 -5.31
CA GLY A 126 -7.42 -12.32 -5.66
C GLY A 126 -7.06 -12.56 -7.14
N ASN A 127 -7.18 -11.55 -8.01
CA ASN A 127 -7.06 -11.70 -9.46
C ASN A 127 -6.14 -10.65 -10.09
N VAL A 128 -5.27 -11.11 -10.99
CA VAL A 128 -4.34 -10.27 -11.77
C VAL A 128 -5.07 -9.22 -12.62
N ARG A 129 -6.28 -9.51 -13.12
CA ARG A 129 -7.03 -8.55 -13.96
C ARG A 129 -7.37 -7.27 -13.19
N ASN A 130 -7.83 -7.41 -11.95
CA ASN A 130 -8.17 -6.25 -11.11
C ASN A 130 -6.90 -5.50 -10.70
N MET A 131 -5.81 -6.21 -10.40
CA MET A 131 -4.51 -5.61 -10.12
C MET A 131 -4.01 -4.76 -11.31
N VAL A 132 -4.08 -5.32 -12.51
CA VAL A 132 -3.73 -4.62 -13.76
C VAL A 132 -4.64 -3.41 -14.01
N GLN A 133 -5.95 -3.56 -13.80
CA GLN A 133 -6.89 -2.44 -13.94
C GLN A 133 -6.52 -1.29 -13.00
N TYR A 134 -6.22 -1.59 -11.74
CA TYR A 134 -5.81 -0.61 -10.75
C TYR A 134 -4.50 0.10 -11.12
N ILE A 135 -3.48 -0.67 -11.53
CA ILE A 135 -2.19 -0.12 -11.94
C ILE A 135 -2.35 0.80 -13.16
N ASN A 136 -3.16 0.40 -14.14
CA ASN A 136 -3.42 1.26 -15.31
C ASN A 136 -4.22 2.51 -14.94
N SER A 137 -5.17 2.44 -13.99
CA SER A 137 -5.94 3.61 -13.56
C SER A 137 -5.09 4.63 -12.79
N MET A 138 -4.15 4.17 -11.95
CA MET A 138 -3.29 5.09 -11.19
C MET A 138 -2.18 5.74 -12.03
N ALA A 139 -1.94 5.29 -13.27
CA ALA A 139 -0.84 5.77 -14.10
C ALA A 139 -0.88 7.29 -14.35
N ALA A 140 -2.08 7.86 -14.56
CA ALA A 140 -2.24 9.30 -14.75
C ALA A 140 -1.91 10.10 -13.49
N GLU A 141 -2.20 9.54 -12.31
CA GLU A 141 -1.84 10.16 -11.02
C GLU A 141 -0.32 10.22 -10.87
N LEU A 142 0.38 9.13 -11.23
CA LEU A 142 1.84 9.06 -11.20
C LEU A 142 2.51 10.01 -12.19
N GLU A 143 1.94 10.13 -13.39
CA GLU A 143 2.42 11.05 -14.43
C GLU A 143 2.33 12.51 -13.96
N GLN A 144 1.18 12.88 -13.42
CA GLN A 144 0.88 14.26 -13.02
C GLN A 144 1.35 14.60 -11.61
N GLY A 145 1.87 13.63 -10.86
CA GLY A 145 2.26 13.81 -9.46
C GLY A 145 1.07 14.10 -8.53
N ILE A 146 -0.12 13.65 -8.91
CA ILE A 146 -1.33 13.80 -8.10
C ILE A 146 -1.23 12.90 -6.88
N GLN A 147 -1.50 13.47 -5.71
CA GLN A 147 -1.72 12.74 -4.47
C GLN A 147 -3.22 12.44 -4.33
N PRO A 148 -3.64 11.17 -4.38
CA PRO A 148 -5.04 10.83 -4.19
C PRO A 148 -5.52 11.17 -2.77
N ALA A 149 -6.83 11.45 -2.62
CA ALA A 149 -7.42 11.82 -1.33
C ALA A 149 -7.16 10.78 -0.23
N PHE A 150 -7.17 9.49 -0.58
CA PHE A 150 -6.94 8.40 0.36
C PHE A 150 -5.56 8.44 1.05
N ILE A 151 -4.59 9.19 0.52
CA ILE A 151 -3.30 9.41 1.18
C ILE A 151 -3.47 10.27 2.44
N LEU A 152 -4.23 11.35 2.33
CA LEU A 152 -4.56 12.22 3.48
C LEU A 152 -5.51 11.50 4.45
N GLU A 153 -6.44 10.71 3.92
CA GLU A 153 -7.33 9.89 4.76
C GLU A 153 -6.53 8.86 5.56
N LYS A 154 -5.56 8.17 4.95
CA LYS A 154 -4.68 7.24 5.66
C LYS A 154 -3.91 7.94 6.79
N GLN A 155 -3.45 9.18 6.57
CA GLN A 155 -2.78 9.97 7.60
C GLN A 155 -3.73 10.29 8.76
N ALA A 156 -4.95 10.76 8.47
CA ALA A 156 -5.97 11.00 9.47
C ALA A 156 -6.31 9.72 10.28
N VAL A 157 -6.44 8.58 9.60
CA VAL A 157 -6.65 7.29 10.27
C VAL A 157 -5.45 6.88 11.10
N SER A 158 -4.23 7.15 10.65
CA SER A 158 -3.01 6.84 11.42
C SER A 158 -2.93 7.68 12.71
N ASP A 159 -3.33 8.95 12.65
CA ASP A 159 -3.42 9.83 13.81
C ASP A 159 -4.51 9.38 14.78
N TYR A 160 -5.67 8.99 14.27
CA TYR A 160 -6.74 8.37 15.05
C TYR A 160 -6.20 7.12 15.76
N VAL A 161 -5.58 6.20 15.02
CA VAL A 161 -5.01 4.97 15.59
C VAL A 161 -3.96 5.28 16.65
N LEU A 162 -3.10 6.28 16.44
CA LEU A 162 -2.12 6.70 17.45
C LEU A 162 -2.78 7.19 18.74
N ARG A 163 -3.84 8.00 18.65
CA ARG A 163 -4.58 8.51 19.84
C ARG A 163 -5.24 7.38 20.63
N HIS A 164 -5.83 6.41 19.93
CA HIS A 164 -6.56 5.31 20.55
C HIS A 164 -5.64 4.19 21.05
N GLU A 165 -4.60 3.83 20.29
CA GLU A 165 -3.67 2.72 20.63
C GLU A 165 -2.47 3.19 21.46
N GLY A 166 -2.17 4.49 21.48
CA GLY A 166 -1.01 5.06 22.19
C GLY A 166 0.34 4.68 21.58
N THR A 167 0.37 4.14 20.36
CA THR A 167 1.60 3.70 19.69
C THR A 167 1.53 3.95 18.18
N CYS A 168 2.68 4.31 17.60
CA CYS A 168 2.80 4.56 16.17
C CYS A 168 3.18 3.28 15.39
N GLY A 169 3.09 3.35 14.06
CA GLY A 169 3.51 2.25 13.18
C GLY A 169 2.57 1.04 13.23
N ILE A 170 1.28 1.26 13.48
CA ILE A 170 0.25 0.25 13.27
C ILE A 170 -0.17 0.33 11.80
N PRO A 171 -0.06 -0.77 11.02
CA PRO A 171 -0.49 -0.82 9.63
C PRO A 171 -1.96 -0.40 9.45
N VAL A 172 -2.19 0.48 8.48
CA VAL A 172 -3.55 0.93 8.08
C VAL A 172 -3.87 0.37 6.69
N TYR A 173 -4.69 -0.66 6.67
CA TYR A 173 -5.13 -1.35 5.46
C TYR A 173 -6.28 -0.59 4.80
N ARG A 174 -6.19 -0.36 3.49
CA ARG A 174 -7.29 0.20 2.70
C ARG A 174 -8.24 -0.91 2.27
N ASN A 175 -9.52 -0.75 2.59
CA ASN A 175 -10.59 -1.70 2.26
C ASN A 175 -11.42 -1.26 1.05
N GLY A 176 -11.41 0.03 0.74
CA GLY A 176 -12.18 0.63 -0.35
C GLY A 176 -12.00 2.13 -0.41
N GLU A 177 -12.98 2.81 -1.00
CA GLU A 177 -13.08 4.27 -0.94
C GLU A 177 -13.47 4.68 0.46
N HIS A 178 -12.67 5.56 1.08
CA HIS A 178 -12.88 6.09 2.42
C HIS A 178 -12.93 5.05 3.56
N GLU A 179 -12.71 3.78 3.27
CA GLU A 179 -12.79 2.68 4.22
C GLU A 179 -11.40 2.08 4.49
N PHE A 180 -11.08 1.97 5.78
CA PHE A 180 -9.80 1.49 6.28
C PHE A 180 -10.00 0.48 7.40
N SER A 181 -8.93 -0.23 7.74
CA SER A 181 -8.88 -1.05 8.94
C SER A 181 -7.49 -1.16 9.51
N TYR A 182 -7.42 -1.51 10.80
CA TYR A 182 -6.18 -1.80 11.49
C TYR A 182 -6.39 -2.94 12.50
N ILE A 183 -5.31 -3.60 12.90
CA ILE A 183 -5.34 -4.62 13.95
C ILE A 183 -4.88 -3.96 15.25
N SER A 184 -5.76 -3.87 16.24
CA SER A 184 -5.42 -3.30 17.54
C SER A 184 -4.33 -4.12 18.23
N ARG A 185 -3.38 -3.45 18.86
CA ARG A 185 -2.34 -4.12 19.64
C ARG A 185 -2.84 -4.52 21.03
N LYS A 186 -3.91 -3.89 21.51
CA LYS A 186 -4.51 -4.18 22.82
C LYS A 186 -5.13 -5.58 22.86
N ASP A 187 -5.86 -5.95 21.81
CA ASP A 187 -6.72 -7.14 21.79
C ASP A 187 -6.57 -8.01 20.53
N ARG A 188 -5.73 -7.59 19.57
CA ARG A 188 -5.51 -8.27 18.28
C ARG A 188 -6.75 -8.38 17.41
N GLN A 189 -7.78 -7.56 17.66
CA GLN A 189 -8.99 -7.50 16.85
C GLN A 189 -8.83 -6.54 15.67
N LEU A 190 -9.46 -6.90 14.56
CA LEU A 190 -9.58 -6.04 13.39
C LEU A 190 -10.63 -4.96 13.66
N ARG A 191 -10.23 -3.70 13.47
CA ARG A 191 -11.09 -2.53 13.66
C ARG A 191 -11.30 -1.83 12.33
N LYS A 192 -12.56 -1.55 12.00
CA LYS A 192 -12.93 -0.80 10.80
C LYS A 192 -12.99 0.68 11.09
N VAL A 193 -12.56 1.48 10.14
CA VAL A 193 -12.54 2.94 10.22
C VAL A 193 -13.05 3.49 8.90
N THR A 194 -13.94 4.48 8.97
CA THR A 194 -14.43 5.21 7.79
C THR A 194 -14.02 6.67 7.88
N VAL A 195 -13.75 7.32 6.76
CA VAL A 195 -13.37 8.73 6.69
C VAL A 195 -14.42 9.53 5.91
N SER A 196 -14.64 10.78 6.27
CA SER A 196 -15.46 11.71 5.49
C SER A 196 -14.82 13.10 5.45
N GLY A 197 -15.03 13.83 4.36
CA GLY A 197 -14.65 15.24 4.24
C GLY A 197 -15.61 16.20 4.93
N GLY A 198 -16.72 15.72 5.49
CA GLY A 198 -17.71 16.56 6.16
C GLY A 198 -18.79 15.77 6.89
N LEU A 199 -19.54 16.46 7.76
CA LEU A 199 -20.64 15.87 8.53
C LEU A 199 -21.98 15.88 7.77
N GLU A 200 -22.01 16.44 6.55
CA GLU A 200 -23.22 16.56 5.72
C GLU A 200 -23.61 15.22 5.06
N ALA A 201 -22.64 14.35 4.81
CA ALA A 201 -22.83 13.00 4.27
C ALA A 201 -22.18 11.97 5.21
N LEU A 202 -22.86 11.69 6.33
CA LEU A 202 -22.38 10.71 7.30
C LEU A 202 -22.29 9.30 6.67
N PRO A 203 -21.21 8.55 6.95
CA PRO A 203 -21.14 7.16 6.54
C PRO A 203 -22.31 6.32 7.07
N PRO A 204 -22.82 5.35 6.30
CA PRO A 204 -23.92 4.50 6.74
C PRO A 204 -23.64 3.83 8.09
N GLY A 205 -24.55 3.97 9.05
CA GLY A 205 -24.42 3.36 10.38
C GLY A 205 -23.60 4.17 11.38
N TYR A 206 -23.16 5.38 11.03
CA TYR A 206 -22.47 6.29 11.94
C TYR A 206 -23.28 7.56 12.21
N GLU A 207 -23.20 8.03 13.45
CA GLU A 207 -23.77 9.31 13.90
C GLU A 207 -22.67 10.38 14.02
N ALA A 208 -23.05 11.66 13.88
CA ALA A 208 -22.10 12.78 13.97
C ALA A 208 -21.32 12.83 15.30
N GLY A 209 -21.93 12.35 16.40
CA GLY A 209 -21.29 12.27 17.71
C GLY A 209 -20.17 11.22 17.82
N GLN A 210 -20.00 10.38 16.81
CA GLN A 210 -18.93 9.37 16.72
C GLN A 210 -17.74 9.83 15.86
N ALA A 211 -17.84 11.03 15.25
CA ALA A 211 -16.79 11.59 14.43
C ALA A 211 -15.66 12.15 15.30
N GLU A 212 -14.41 11.79 15.00
CA GLU A 212 -13.22 12.46 15.52
C GLU A 212 -12.59 13.31 14.42
N GLN A 213 -12.35 14.59 14.69
CA GLN A 213 -11.77 15.49 13.70
C GLN A 213 -10.24 15.36 13.67
N HIS A 214 -9.71 15.18 12.46
CA HIS A 214 -8.28 15.09 12.15
C HIS A 214 -7.97 16.02 10.97
N GLY A 215 -7.58 17.25 11.27
CA GLY A 215 -7.48 18.32 10.27
C GLY A 215 -8.85 18.66 9.69
N ASP A 216 -8.97 18.60 8.36
CA ASP A 216 -10.22 18.85 7.63
C ASP A 216 -11.06 17.58 7.43
N LEU A 217 -10.60 16.43 7.95
CA LEU A 217 -11.27 15.14 7.80
C LEU A 217 -11.91 14.68 9.11
N TYR A 218 -12.98 13.90 8.97
CA TYR A 218 -13.69 13.26 10.06
C TYR A 218 -13.48 11.76 10.00
N VAL A 219 -12.98 11.18 11.09
CA VAL A 219 -12.68 9.77 11.23
C VAL A 219 -13.73 9.10 12.12
N PHE A 220 -14.29 8.00 11.64
CA PHE A 220 -15.34 7.23 12.29
C PHE A 220 -14.83 5.84 12.61
N GLY A 221 -14.48 5.61 13.88
CA GLY A 221 -13.99 4.33 14.38
C GLY A 221 -14.99 3.60 15.28
N THR A 222 -14.57 2.46 15.83
CA THR A 222 -15.37 1.68 16.78
C THR A 222 -15.20 2.14 18.23
N GLU A 223 -14.14 2.90 18.54
CA GLU A 223 -13.94 3.46 19.89
C GLU A 223 -14.70 4.79 20.03
N PRO A 224 -15.21 5.11 21.23
CA PRO A 224 -15.79 6.43 21.51
C PRO A 224 -14.76 7.54 21.20
N PRO A 225 -15.16 8.68 20.61
CA PRO A 225 -14.21 9.75 20.29
C PRO A 225 -13.47 10.25 21.52
N ILE A 226 -12.17 10.48 21.37
CA ILE A 226 -11.38 11.15 22.40
C ILE A 226 -11.58 12.65 22.19
N LEU A 227 -12.41 13.26 23.04
CA LEU A 227 -12.62 14.71 23.01
C LEU A 227 -11.29 15.42 23.28
N GLU A 228 -10.88 16.30 22.37
CA GLU A 228 -9.80 17.22 22.66
C GLU A 228 -10.18 18.04 23.89
N THR A 229 -9.43 17.87 24.98
CA THR A 229 -9.53 18.81 26.09
C THR A 229 -8.88 20.10 25.58
N PRO A 230 -9.59 21.24 25.52
CA PRO A 230 -8.97 22.48 25.06
C PRO A 230 -7.72 22.75 25.91
N PRO A 231 -6.60 23.17 25.31
CA PRO A 231 -5.43 23.56 26.08
C PRO A 231 -5.81 24.83 26.88
N GLY A 232 -6.16 24.64 28.16
CA GLY A 232 -6.40 25.75 29.08
C GLY A 232 -7.71 25.67 29.87
N GLN A 233 -7.90 24.63 30.68
CA GLN A 233 -8.55 24.83 31.99
C GLN A 233 -7.69 24.17 33.05
N SER A 234 -6.65 24.89 33.47
CA SER A 234 -6.00 24.66 34.75
C SER A 234 -7.10 24.58 35.82
N LYS A 235 -7.26 23.42 36.46
CA LYS A 235 -8.09 23.28 37.65
C LYS A 235 -7.60 24.31 38.67
N ALA A 236 -8.36 25.39 38.85
CA ALA A 236 -8.15 26.30 39.97
C ALA A 236 -8.39 25.49 41.25
N ALA A 237 -7.29 25.10 41.89
CA ALA A 237 -7.34 24.45 43.19
C ALA A 237 -7.97 25.43 44.19
N GLN A 238 -9.20 25.14 44.61
CA GLN A 238 -9.83 25.79 45.74
C GLN A 238 -8.96 25.55 46.99
N ARG A 239 -8.16 26.54 47.37
CA ARG A 239 -7.62 26.63 48.73
C ARG A 239 -8.75 27.06 49.65
N LYS A 240 -9.48 26.07 50.20
CA LYS A 240 -10.27 26.26 51.42
C LYS A 240 -9.33 26.71 52.53
N GLY A 241 -9.73 27.79 53.20
CA GLY A 241 -9.00 28.38 54.31
C GLY A 241 -8.82 27.43 55.49
N ARG A 242 -7.86 27.80 56.34
CA ARG A 242 -7.82 27.33 57.71
C ARG A 242 -7.39 28.49 58.59
N GLU A 243 -8.36 29.02 59.33
CA GLU A 243 -8.14 29.79 60.55
C GLU A 243 -7.45 28.89 61.58
N ARG A 244 -6.35 29.37 62.15
CA ARG A 244 -6.13 29.60 63.60
C ARG A 244 -4.69 30.02 63.82
#